data_AF-A0A5F7ZBS5-F1
#
_entry.id   AF-A0A5F7ZBS5-F1
#
_cell.length_a   1.000
_cell.length_b   1.000
_cell.length_c   1.000
_cell.angle_alpha   90.00
_cell.angle_beta   90.00
_cell.angle_gamma   90.00
#
_symmetry.space_group_name_H-M   'P 1'
#
loop_
_entity.id
_entity.type
_entity.pdbx_description
1 polymer ?
#
loop_
_entity_poly.entity_id
_entity_poly.type
_entity_poly.pdbx_seq_one_letter_code
_entity_poly.pdbx_strand_id
1 'polypeptide(L)'
;MAGPWTFTLLCGLLATTLIQATLSPTAVLVLGPKVIKEKLTQELKDHNATSILQQLPLLGTIREQPAGGIPVLGSVVNTILKYVIWLKVTTANILQLQVKPSANDKELLVKIPLDMVAGFNTPLVKTIVEFHMETEAQAIVRMDTSASGPTRLVLSDCATSDESLRVQLLHKFSFLVNTLAKEVMNLLVPALPNLVKNQLCPVIKASFNGMYADLLQLVKVPISLSTDRLEFDLLSPAIKGDTIQLYLGAKLLDSQGKVTKWFNNSAASLAVPSLDNAPFSFIVSQDVVKAAVAAMLPPEEFIVLLDSVLPEIARRLKSSIGLINEKAADKLGSTQIVKILTQDTPEFFTDQGHARVAQLIVLEVFASSEALRPLFTLGIEASSEAQFYTKGDELILNLNNISSDRIQLMNSGIGWFQPDVLKNIITEIILSVLLPNQNGKLRSGVPVSVVKALGFEAAESSLTKDGLVLTPASLWKPSSTVSQ
;
A
#
# COMPACT_ATOMS: atom_id res chain seq x y z
N MET A 1 43.21 37.85 -12.08
CA MET A 1 43.78 36.52 -12.36
C MET A 1 43.79 35.74 -11.05
N ALA A 2 42.74 34.97 -10.79
CA ALA A 2 42.70 34.02 -9.68
C ALA A 2 43.24 32.68 -10.18
N GLY A 3 44.23 32.11 -9.50
CA GLY A 3 45.00 30.96 -9.98
C GLY A 3 44.22 29.63 -9.95
N PRO A 4 44.73 28.61 -10.66
CA PRO A 4 44.06 27.31 -10.85
C PRO A 4 43.90 26.48 -9.56
N TRP A 5 44.42 26.96 -8.43
CA TRP A 5 44.34 26.28 -7.13
C TRP A 5 43.07 26.60 -6.33
N THR A 6 42.37 27.69 -6.60
CA THR A 6 41.10 28.00 -5.91
C THR A 6 39.93 27.17 -6.44
N PHE A 7 40.01 26.68 -7.68
CA PHE A 7 38.98 25.80 -8.26
C PHE A 7 39.06 24.35 -7.76
N THR A 8 40.27 23.82 -7.50
CA THR A 8 40.45 22.46 -6.97
C THR A 8 40.05 22.36 -5.49
N LEU A 9 40.29 23.41 -4.69
CA LEU A 9 39.83 23.47 -3.30
C LEU A 9 38.30 23.61 -3.19
N LEU A 10 37.66 24.37 -4.08
CA LEU A 10 36.20 24.49 -4.12
C LEU A 10 35.53 23.18 -4.56
N CYS A 11 36.10 22.47 -5.54
CA CYS A 11 35.63 21.15 -5.96
C CYS A 11 35.88 20.05 -4.90
N GLY A 12 36.97 20.14 -4.13
CA GLY A 12 37.24 19.22 -3.00
C GLY A 12 36.32 19.43 -1.80
N LEU A 13 35.90 20.68 -1.55
CA LEU A 13 34.93 21.02 -0.50
C LEU A 13 33.46 20.79 -0.92
N LEU A 14 33.15 20.85 -2.22
CA LEU A 14 31.84 20.45 -2.76
C LEU A 14 31.68 18.93 -2.88
N ALA A 15 32.76 18.17 -3.04
CA ALA A 15 32.72 16.71 -3.08
C ALA A 15 32.50 16.06 -1.70
N THR A 16 32.76 16.78 -0.60
CA THR A 16 32.60 16.27 0.77
C THR A 16 31.28 16.69 1.43
N THR A 17 30.44 17.47 0.74
CA THR A 17 29.11 17.88 1.23
C THR A 17 27.94 17.30 0.41
N LEU A 18 28.20 16.46 -0.60
CA LEU A 18 27.22 15.50 -1.11
C LEU A 18 27.07 14.34 -0.11
N ILE A 19 26.74 14.68 1.13
CA ILE A 19 25.92 13.83 1.99
C ILE A 19 24.71 13.51 1.12
N GLN A 20 24.42 12.21 0.91
CA GLN A 20 23.22 11.74 0.22
C GLN A 20 22.08 12.69 0.53
N ALA A 21 21.59 13.43 -0.48
CA ALA A 21 20.35 14.17 -0.34
C ALA A 21 19.35 13.12 0.14
N THR A 22 19.00 13.18 1.42
CA THR A 22 18.13 12.20 2.06
C THR A 22 16.76 12.49 1.49
N LEU A 23 16.44 11.77 0.42
CA LEU A 23 15.16 11.82 -0.26
C LEU A 23 14.08 11.61 0.80
N SER A 24 13.32 12.65 1.08
CA SER A 24 12.25 12.56 2.06
C SER A 24 11.10 11.76 1.45
N PRO A 25 10.57 10.76 2.17
CA PRO A 25 9.52 9.91 1.65
C PRO A 25 8.23 10.71 1.47
N THR A 26 7.61 10.56 0.31
CA THR A 26 6.34 11.21 -0.03
C THR A 26 5.16 10.26 0.13
N ALA A 27 5.42 8.97 0.23
CA ALA A 27 4.48 7.98 0.71
C ALA A 27 5.20 6.89 1.51
N VAL A 28 4.48 6.25 2.42
CA VAL A 28 5.00 5.15 3.24
C VAL A 28 3.97 4.04 3.30
N LEU A 29 4.34 2.84 2.86
CA LEU A 29 3.57 1.62 3.10
C LEU A 29 4.14 0.90 4.31
N VAL A 30 3.34 0.79 5.37
CA VAL A 30 3.68 0.07 6.59
C VAL A 30 2.93 -1.25 6.62
N LEU A 31 3.67 -2.35 6.78
CA LEU A 31 3.15 -3.71 6.82
C LEU A 31 3.33 -4.26 8.23
N GLY A 32 2.23 -4.61 8.88
CA GLY A 32 2.25 -5.21 10.22
C GLY A 32 2.47 -6.73 10.18
N PRO A 33 2.68 -7.34 11.36
CA PRO A 33 2.93 -8.77 11.50
C PRO A 33 1.86 -9.65 10.84
N LYS A 34 0.60 -9.23 10.87
CA LYS A 34 -0.50 -9.99 10.26
C LYS A 34 -0.29 -10.15 8.76
N VAL A 35 0.00 -9.07 8.04
CA VAL A 35 0.20 -9.11 6.59
C VAL A 35 1.45 -9.92 6.23
N ILE A 36 2.55 -9.72 6.97
CA ILE A 36 3.80 -10.46 6.77
C ILE A 36 3.58 -11.97 6.95
N LYS A 37 2.89 -12.39 8.02
CA LYS A 37 2.58 -13.80 8.30
C LYS A 37 1.76 -14.43 7.17
N GLU A 38 0.67 -13.79 6.78
CA GLU A 38 -0.25 -14.37 5.80
C GLU A 38 0.40 -14.48 4.42
N LYS A 39 1.10 -13.43 3.96
CA LYS A 39 1.81 -13.44 2.68
C LYS A 39 2.93 -14.47 2.65
N LEU A 40 3.75 -14.54 3.71
CA LEU A 40 4.81 -15.54 3.78
C LEU A 40 4.27 -16.97 3.89
N THR A 41 3.15 -17.16 4.60
CA THR A 41 2.48 -18.47 4.67
C THR A 41 1.99 -18.92 3.30
N GLN A 42 1.42 -18.00 2.51
CA GLN A 42 0.99 -18.30 1.15
C GLN A 42 2.19 -18.68 0.28
N GLU A 43 3.26 -17.91 0.32
CA GLU A 43 4.50 -18.19 -0.42
C GLU A 43 5.17 -19.51 -0.03
N LEU A 44 5.10 -19.92 1.24
CA LEU A 44 5.57 -21.24 1.68
C LEU A 44 4.71 -22.37 1.08
N LYS A 45 3.40 -22.17 0.94
CA LYS A 45 2.51 -23.14 0.28
C LYS A 45 2.81 -23.21 -1.22
N ASP A 46 2.99 -22.08 -1.87
CA ASP A 46 3.26 -21.99 -3.32
C ASP A 46 4.61 -22.63 -3.67
N HIS A 47 5.58 -22.57 -2.76
CA HIS A 47 6.86 -23.27 -2.87
C HIS A 47 6.83 -24.72 -2.32
N ASN A 48 5.64 -25.30 -2.12
CA ASN A 48 5.42 -26.69 -1.72
C ASN A 48 6.13 -27.09 -0.41
N ALA A 49 6.30 -26.17 0.55
CA ALA A 49 7.04 -26.41 1.79
C ALA A 49 6.52 -27.65 2.55
N THR A 50 5.19 -27.85 2.61
CA THR A 50 4.58 -29.02 3.25
C THR A 50 4.95 -30.33 2.54
N SER A 51 4.98 -30.35 1.21
CA SER A 51 5.38 -31.53 0.43
C SER A 51 6.85 -31.87 0.66
N ILE A 52 7.71 -30.85 0.73
CA ILE A 52 9.14 -31.00 1.05
C ILE A 52 9.33 -31.61 2.44
N LEU A 53 8.53 -31.18 3.42
CA LEU A 53 8.51 -31.77 4.77
C LEU A 53 7.98 -33.22 4.79
N GLN A 54 7.10 -33.61 3.87
CA GLN A 54 6.66 -35.00 3.75
C GLN A 54 7.72 -35.90 3.10
N GLN A 55 8.60 -35.32 2.27
CA GLN A 55 9.64 -36.03 1.53
C GLN A 55 11.01 -36.04 2.24
N LEU A 56 11.05 -35.66 3.51
CA LEU A 56 12.28 -35.63 4.30
C LEU A 56 12.98 -37.00 4.30
N PRO A 57 14.28 -37.07 3.94
CA PRO A 57 15.02 -38.33 3.82
C PRO A 57 15.48 -38.87 5.19
N LEU A 58 14.54 -39.09 6.12
CA LEU A 58 14.80 -39.46 7.51
C LEU A 58 15.78 -40.65 7.64
N LEU A 59 15.54 -41.72 6.89
CA LEU A 59 16.35 -42.94 6.95
C LEU A 59 17.76 -42.74 6.39
N GLY A 60 17.89 -41.98 5.29
CA GLY A 60 19.18 -41.69 4.66
C GLY A 60 20.07 -40.87 5.57
N THR A 61 19.53 -39.80 6.17
CA THR A 61 20.31 -38.91 7.04
C THR A 61 20.72 -39.57 8.35
N ILE A 62 19.86 -40.40 8.96
CA ILE A 62 20.25 -41.17 10.16
C ILE A 62 21.43 -42.11 9.86
N ARG A 63 21.50 -42.64 8.64
CA ARG A 63 22.58 -43.54 8.21
C ARG A 63 23.89 -42.81 7.93
N GLU A 64 23.82 -41.56 7.49
CA GLU A 64 24.99 -40.76 7.07
C GLU A 64 25.54 -39.85 8.18
N GLN A 65 24.71 -39.40 9.14
CA GLN A 65 25.12 -38.50 10.23
C GLN A 65 24.64 -39.01 11.59
N PRO A 66 25.39 -39.92 12.25
CA PRO A 66 25.17 -40.21 13.66
C PRO A 66 25.65 -39.01 14.49
N ALA A 67 24.74 -38.44 15.29
CA ALA A 67 24.94 -37.45 16.35
C ALA A 67 26.32 -36.75 16.47
N GLY A 68 26.37 -35.46 16.11
CA GLY A 68 27.24 -34.49 16.79
C GLY A 68 28.76 -34.73 16.77
N GLY A 69 29.33 -35.29 15.71
CA GLY A 69 30.78 -35.47 15.61
C GLY A 69 31.37 -36.48 16.61
N ILE A 70 30.51 -37.18 17.35
CA ILE A 70 30.90 -38.30 18.20
C ILE A 70 30.69 -39.57 17.36
N PRO A 71 31.71 -40.43 17.19
CA PRO A 71 31.58 -41.65 16.40
C PRO A 71 30.71 -42.66 17.16
N VAL A 72 29.39 -42.47 17.12
CA VAL A 72 28.45 -43.55 17.42
C VAL A 72 28.67 -44.60 16.34
N LEU A 73 29.22 -45.74 16.77
CA LEU A 73 29.60 -46.86 15.91
C LEU A 73 28.51 -47.13 14.88
N GLY A 74 28.79 -46.95 13.58
CA GLY A 74 27.83 -47.23 12.51
C GLY A 74 27.25 -48.66 12.54
N SER A 75 27.89 -49.58 13.30
CA SER A 75 27.36 -50.91 13.62
C SER A 75 26.08 -50.86 14.46
N VAL A 76 25.95 -49.91 15.41
CA VAL A 76 24.76 -49.75 16.26
C VAL A 76 23.59 -49.23 15.43
N VAL A 77 23.82 -48.19 14.62
CA VAL A 77 22.81 -47.62 13.71
C VAL A 77 22.30 -48.69 12.75
N ASN A 78 23.20 -49.45 12.11
CA ASN A 78 22.80 -50.55 11.22
C ASN A 78 22.05 -51.67 11.95
N THR A 79 22.37 -51.95 13.21
CA THR A 79 21.66 -52.97 14.01
C THR A 79 20.22 -52.54 14.31
N ILE A 80 20.01 -51.28 14.65
CA ILE A 80 18.67 -50.70 14.88
C ILE A 80 17.88 -50.68 13.57
N LEU A 81 18.47 -50.14 12.50
CA LEU A 81 17.82 -50.00 11.20
C LEU A 81 17.53 -51.33 10.49
N LYS A 82 18.20 -52.44 10.87
CA LYS A 82 17.89 -53.79 10.34
C LYS A 82 16.41 -54.18 10.55
N TYR A 83 15.79 -53.67 11.61
CA TYR A 83 14.40 -53.94 11.93
C TYR A 83 13.42 -52.89 11.40
N VAL A 84 13.91 -51.92 10.61
CA VAL A 84 13.14 -50.82 10.01
C VAL A 84 13.12 -51.02 8.50
N ILE A 85 11.94 -51.31 7.94
CA ILE A 85 11.75 -51.52 6.50
C ILE A 85 11.72 -50.17 5.77
N TRP A 86 11.04 -49.18 6.33
CA TRP A 86 11.01 -47.81 5.86
C TRP A 86 10.75 -46.86 7.02
N LEU A 87 11.23 -45.62 6.89
CA LEU A 87 10.97 -44.51 7.81
C LEU A 87 10.73 -43.25 6.97
N LYS A 88 9.55 -42.64 7.08
CA LYS A 88 9.19 -41.41 6.35
C LYS A 88 8.19 -40.57 7.12
N VAL A 89 8.09 -39.30 6.74
CA VAL A 89 7.03 -38.42 7.19
C VAL A 89 5.73 -38.80 6.44
N THR A 90 4.65 -38.97 7.19
CA THR A 90 3.32 -39.33 6.68
C THR A 90 2.42 -38.12 6.55
N THR A 91 2.52 -37.19 7.49
CA THR A 91 1.83 -35.90 7.47
C THR A 91 2.78 -34.81 7.94
N ALA A 92 2.63 -33.62 7.37
CA ALA A 92 3.38 -32.44 7.76
C ALA A 92 2.43 -31.24 7.64
N ASN A 93 2.55 -30.30 8.57
CA ASN A 93 1.80 -29.07 8.62
C ASN A 93 2.73 -27.94 9.06
N ILE A 94 2.54 -26.76 8.46
CA ILE A 94 3.14 -25.52 8.93
C ILE A 94 2.04 -24.81 9.72
N LEU A 95 2.29 -24.61 11.02
CA LEU A 95 1.37 -23.91 11.90
C LEU A 95 1.48 -22.40 11.67
N GLN A 96 0.65 -21.62 12.37
CA GLN A 96 0.64 -20.17 12.21
C GLN A 96 2.00 -19.54 12.55
N LEU A 97 2.55 -18.79 11.60
CA LEU A 97 3.83 -18.09 11.75
C LEU A 97 3.77 -17.03 12.84
N GLN A 98 4.91 -16.80 13.50
CA GLN A 98 5.10 -15.68 14.43
C GLN A 98 6.15 -14.73 13.85
N VAL A 99 5.88 -13.44 13.89
CA VAL A 99 6.80 -12.37 13.49
C VAL A 99 6.99 -11.51 14.71
N LYS A 100 8.25 -11.34 15.14
CA LYS A 100 8.63 -10.59 16.33
C LYS A 100 9.81 -9.67 16.00
N PRO A 101 9.97 -8.54 16.69
CA PRO A 101 11.19 -7.77 16.59
C PRO A 101 12.35 -8.56 17.19
N SER A 102 13.54 -8.40 16.62
CA SER A 102 14.81 -8.77 17.26
C SER A 102 15.14 -7.79 18.40
N ALA A 103 16.07 -8.16 19.28
CA ALA A 103 16.45 -7.37 20.46
C ALA A 103 16.97 -5.95 20.14
N ASN A 104 17.32 -5.67 18.88
CA ASN A 104 17.79 -4.37 18.41
C ASN A 104 16.74 -3.56 17.64
N ASP A 105 15.50 -4.06 17.51
CA ASP A 105 14.38 -3.48 16.75
C ASP A 105 14.66 -3.17 15.26
N LYS A 106 15.75 -3.72 14.71
CA LYS A 106 16.21 -3.51 13.33
C LYS A 106 16.15 -4.77 12.46
N GLU A 107 15.73 -5.88 13.06
CA GLU A 107 15.59 -7.17 12.39
C GLU A 107 14.27 -7.80 12.79
N LEU A 108 13.72 -8.64 11.92
CA LEU A 108 12.53 -9.42 12.20
C LEU A 108 12.91 -10.88 12.40
N LEU A 109 12.49 -11.44 13.53
CA LEU A 109 12.54 -12.87 13.78
C LEU A 109 11.22 -13.49 13.34
N VAL A 110 11.29 -14.33 12.32
CA VAL A 110 10.17 -15.13 11.83
C VAL A 110 10.31 -16.55 12.40
N LYS A 111 9.34 -16.96 13.22
CA LYS A 111 9.23 -18.33 13.73
C LYS A 111 8.18 -19.08 12.93
N ILE A 112 8.53 -20.28 12.48
CA ILE A 112 7.74 -21.14 11.63
C ILE A 112 7.59 -22.47 12.38
N PRO A 113 6.53 -22.63 13.20
CA PRO A 113 6.31 -23.86 13.93
C PRO A 113 5.84 -24.96 12.97
N LEU A 114 6.43 -26.13 13.10
CA LEU A 114 6.22 -27.29 12.24
C LEU A 114 5.63 -28.42 13.07
N ASP A 115 4.63 -29.07 12.51
CA ASP A 115 3.94 -30.23 13.08
C ASP A 115 3.98 -31.38 12.09
N MET A 116 4.56 -32.51 12.48
CA MET A 116 4.80 -33.65 11.58
C MET A 116 4.47 -34.97 12.27
N VAL A 117 4.01 -35.94 11.50
CA VAL A 117 3.91 -37.34 11.94
C VAL A 117 4.81 -38.20 11.05
N ALA A 118 5.82 -38.83 11.64
CA ALA A 118 6.65 -39.82 10.96
C ALA A 118 6.23 -41.23 11.34
N GLY A 119 6.29 -42.15 10.40
CA GLY A 119 6.01 -43.55 10.63
C GLY A 119 7.20 -44.42 10.23
N PHE A 120 7.31 -45.57 10.87
CA PHE A 120 8.16 -46.65 10.36
C PHE A 120 7.45 -47.99 10.38
N ASN A 121 7.83 -48.85 9.43
CA ASN A 121 7.34 -50.22 9.36
C ASN A 121 8.41 -51.19 9.86
N THR A 122 7.99 -52.20 10.61
CA THR A 122 8.88 -53.19 11.22
C THR A 122 8.27 -54.59 11.16
N PRO A 123 9.07 -55.65 11.00
CA PRO A 123 8.56 -57.02 11.07
C PRO A 123 7.96 -57.40 12.44
N LEU A 124 8.20 -56.59 13.48
CA LEU A 124 7.78 -56.87 14.86
C LEU A 124 6.29 -56.61 15.11
N VAL A 125 5.62 -55.86 14.25
CA VAL A 125 4.19 -55.54 14.36
C VAL A 125 3.57 -55.32 12.98
N LYS A 126 2.28 -55.63 12.80
CA LYS A 126 1.60 -55.45 11.51
C LYS A 126 1.21 -53.99 11.21
N THR A 127 1.17 -53.15 12.23
CA THR A 127 0.78 -51.73 12.14
C THR A 127 2.02 -50.84 12.04
N ILE A 128 1.86 -49.67 11.43
CA ILE A 128 2.91 -48.65 11.39
C ILE A 128 3.13 -48.11 12.81
N VAL A 129 4.40 -47.94 13.19
CA VAL A 129 4.77 -47.30 14.45
C VAL A 129 4.98 -45.81 14.15
N GLU A 130 4.19 -44.96 14.79
CA GLU A 130 4.11 -43.53 14.45
C GLU A 130 4.63 -42.63 15.57
N PHE A 131 5.35 -41.59 15.18
CA PHE A 131 5.90 -40.56 16.03
C PHE A 131 5.30 -39.21 15.66
N HIS A 132 4.84 -38.50 16.67
CA HIS A 132 4.55 -37.07 16.56
C HIS A 132 5.84 -36.28 16.76
N MET A 133 6.09 -35.32 15.88
CA MET A 133 7.29 -34.50 15.84
C MET A 133 6.90 -33.03 15.74
N GLU A 134 7.19 -32.26 16.79
CA GLU A 134 7.06 -30.81 16.81
C GLU A 134 8.46 -30.18 16.74
N THR A 135 8.66 -29.17 15.90
CA THR A 135 9.91 -28.40 15.85
C THR A 135 9.63 -26.99 15.32
N GLU A 136 10.56 -26.06 15.49
CA GLU A 136 10.42 -24.67 15.04
C GLU A 136 11.62 -24.28 14.16
N ALA A 137 11.33 -23.88 12.93
CA ALA A 137 12.30 -23.18 12.09
C ALA A 137 12.25 -21.68 12.38
N GLN A 138 13.41 -21.03 12.38
CA GLN A 138 13.57 -19.61 12.65
C GLN A 138 14.33 -18.96 11.51
N ALA A 139 13.86 -17.82 11.05
CA ALA A 139 14.52 -17.01 10.03
C ALA A 139 14.69 -15.57 10.52
N ILE A 140 15.84 -14.98 10.23
CA ILE A 140 16.14 -13.59 10.55
C ILE A 140 16.11 -12.78 9.26
N VAL A 141 15.26 -11.76 9.23
CA VAL A 141 15.18 -10.77 8.15
C VAL A 141 15.86 -9.49 8.61
N ARG A 142 16.78 -8.96 7.80
CA ARG A 142 17.48 -7.71 8.08
C ARG A 142 17.65 -6.86 6.82
N MET A 143 18.09 -5.64 7.03
CA MET A 143 18.52 -4.74 5.97
C MET A 143 19.89 -5.18 5.42
N ASP A 144 20.01 -5.28 4.10
CA ASP A 144 21.27 -5.44 3.38
C ASP A 144 21.57 -4.13 2.66
N THR A 145 22.50 -3.36 3.22
CA THR A 145 23.05 -2.15 2.61
C THR A 145 24.41 -2.52 2.03
N SER A 146 24.43 -2.91 0.75
CA SER A 146 25.69 -3.15 0.06
C SER A 146 26.36 -1.81 -0.27
N ALA A 147 27.69 -1.79 -0.34
CA ALA A 147 28.47 -0.57 -0.57
C ALA A 147 28.20 0.11 -1.94
N SER A 148 27.53 -0.58 -2.88
CA SER A 148 27.27 -0.10 -4.24
C SER A 148 25.85 -0.36 -4.77
N GLY A 149 24.92 -0.81 -3.92
CA GLY A 149 23.56 -1.20 -4.35
C GLY A 149 22.44 -0.58 -3.51
N PRO A 150 21.19 -0.64 -4.01
CA PRO A 150 20.04 -0.16 -3.25
C PRO A 150 19.84 -1.02 -2.01
N THR A 151 19.53 -0.36 -0.90
CA THR A 151 19.21 -1.03 0.36
C THR A 151 17.97 -1.91 0.17
N ARG A 152 18.03 -3.17 0.61
CA ARG A 152 16.95 -4.16 0.44
C ARG A 152 16.75 -5.01 1.68
N LEU A 153 15.58 -5.60 1.81
CA LEU A 153 15.33 -6.64 2.81
C LEU A 153 15.90 -7.96 2.31
N VAL A 154 16.58 -8.68 3.21
CA VAL A 154 17.07 -10.04 2.93
C VAL A 154 16.80 -10.95 4.11
N LEU A 155 16.55 -12.22 3.81
CA LEU A 155 16.68 -13.28 4.79
C LEU A 155 18.18 -13.57 4.98
N SER A 156 18.71 -13.26 6.15
CA SER A 156 20.13 -13.37 6.44
C SER A 156 20.55 -14.68 7.08
N ASP A 157 19.69 -15.24 7.91
CA ASP A 157 19.95 -16.47 8.61
C ASP A 157 18.66 -17.31 8.68
N CYS A 158 18.85 -18.62 8.66
CA CYS A 158 17.80 -19.59 8.87
C CYS A 158 18.37 -20.80 9.62
N ALA A 159 17.72 -21.13 10.73
CA ALA A 159 18.10 -22.20 11.62
C ALA A 159 16.86 -22.96 12.09
N THR A 160 17.08 -24.14 12.67
CA THR A 160 16.05 -24.91 13.38
C THR A 160 16.43 -24.91 14.86
N SER A 161 15.45 -24.73 15.75
CA SER A 161 15.71 -24.74 17.19
C SER A 161 15.75 -26.17 17.73
N ASP A 162 16.90 -26.60 18.24
CA ASP A 162 17.06 -27.88 18.94
C ASP A 162 16.20 -27.93 20.21
N GLU A 163 16.05 -26.80 20.91
CA GLU A 163 15.26 -26.68 22.15
C GLU A 163 13.76 -26.87 21.93
N SER A 164 13.27 -26.57 20.73
CA SER A 164 11.86 -26.71 20.37
C SER A 164 11.45 -28.13 19.98
N LEU A 165 12.43 -29.03 19.78
CA LEU A 165 12.17 -30.35 19.25
C LEU A 165 11.47 -31.24 20.29
N ARG A 166 10.31 -31.76 19.93
CA ARG A 166 9.60 -32.80 20.68
C ARG A 166 9.29 -33.96 19.77
N VAL A 167 9.75 -35.14 20.15
CA VAL A 167 9.41 -36.39 19.47
C VAL A 167 8.69 -37.28 20.47
N GLN A 168 7.48 -37.71 20.14
CA GLN A 168 6.64 -38.53 21.02
C GLN A 168 6.07 -39.71 20.24
N LEU A 169 6.05 -40.89 20.87
CA LEU A 169 5.40 -42.06 20.29
C LEU A 169 3.87 -41.92 20.43
N LEU A 170 3.13 -42.01 19.33
CA LEU A 170 1.66 -41.79 19.32
C LEU A 170 0.88 -42.90 20.03
N HIS A 171 1.36 -44.15 19.91
CA HIS A 171 0.65 -45.32 20.45
C HIS A 171 1.61 -46.21 21.24
N LYS A 172 1.12 -46.81 22.33
CA LYS A 172 1.89 -47.82 23.07
C LYS A 172 1.81 -49.16 22.36
N PHE A 173 2.96 -49.77 22.10
CA PHE A 173 3.07 -51.10 21.53
C PHE A 173 3.58 -52.11 22.56
N SER A 174 3.91 -53.33 22.10
CA SER A 174 4.58 -54.33 22.93
C SER A 174 5.95 -53.83 23.39
N PHE A 175 6.49 -54.43 24.46
CA PHE A 175 7.78 -54.04 25.03
C PHE A 175 8.91 -53.95 23.99
N LEU A 176 9.01 -54.95 23.09
CA LEU A 176 10.04 -54.98 22.04
C LEU A 176 9.89 -53.84 21.02
N VAL A 177 8.65 -53.56 20.60
CA VAL A 177 8.37 -52.49 19.62
C VAL A 177 8.61 -51.12 20.25
N ASN A 178 8.23 -50.92 21.51
CA ASN A 178 8.51 -49.68 22.22
C ASN A 178 10.02 -49.44 22.39
N THR A 179 10.80 -50.49 22.69
CA THR A 179 12.26 -50.40 22.76
C THR A 179 12.85 -50.00 21.41
N LEU A 180 12.44 -50.66 20.32
CA LEU A 180 12.88 -50.28 18.98
C LEU A 180 12.48 -48.84 18.63
N ALA A 181 11.24 -48.45 18.94
CA ALA A 181 10.74 -47.10 18.69
C ALA A 181 11.55 -46.04 19.44
N LYS A 182 11.94 -46.31 20.69
CA LYS A 182 12.80 -45.43 21.49
C LYS A 182 14.18 -45.28 20.87
N GLU A 183 14.78 -46.37 20.37
CA GLU A 183 16.06 -46.30 19.67
C GLU A 183 15.97 -45.49 18.37
N VAL A 184 14.90 -45.67 17.58
CA VAL A 184 14.66 -44.86 16.38
C VAL A 184 14.47 -43.37 16.73
N MET A 185 13.75 -43.07 17.82
CA MET A 185 13.61 -41.69 18.32
C MET A 185 14.96 -41.08 18.72
N ASN A 186 15.81 -41.83 19.44
CA ASN A 186 17.16 -41.38 19.83
C ASN A 186 18.04 -41.05 18.61
N LEU A 187 17.81 -41.70 17.46
CA LEU A 187 18.48 -41.40 16.21
C LEU A 187 17.86 -40.19 15.48
N LEU A 188 16.54 -40.02 15.56
CA LEU A 188 15.82 -38.91 14.94
C LEU A 188 16.11 -37.58 15.63
N VAL A 189 16.15 -37.54 16.96
CA VAL A 189 16.31 -36.31 17.75
C VAL A 189 17.52 -35.46 17.30
N PRO A 190 18.75 -36.00 17.17
CA PRO A 190 19.90 -35.20 16.74
C PRO A 190 19.94 -34.93 15.21
N ALA A 191 19.23 -35.72 14.40
CA ALA A 191 19.27 -35.60 12.95
C ALA A 191 18.21 -34.62 12.40
N LEU A 192 17.02 -34.58 13.03
CA LEU A 192 15.86 -33.86 12.52
C LEU A 192 16.10 -32.34 12.37
N PRO A 193 16.71 -31.62 13.33
CA PRO A 193 16.93 -30.18 13.19
C PRO A 193 17.77 -29.80 11.98
N ASN A 194 18.88 -30.53 11.75
CA ASN A 194 19.75 -30.34 10.59
C ASN A 194 19.06 -30.69 9.27
N LEU A 195 18.26 -31.75 9.29
CA LEU A 195 17.52 -32.20 8.12
C LEU A 195 16.45 -31.17 7.71
N VAL A 196 15.67 -30.69 8.68
CA VAL A 196 14.68 -29.62 8.48
C VAL A 196 15.38 -28.35 8.00
N LYS A 197 16.51 -27.97 8.61
CA LYS A 197 17.30 -26.81 8.18
C LYS A 197 17.68 -26.91 6.71
N ASN A 198 18.29 -28.02 6.32
CA ASN A 198 18.83 -28.21 4.97
C ASN A 198 17.74 -28.23 3.89
N GLN A 199 16.56 -28.76 4.21
CA GLN A 199 15.45 -28.87 3.25
C GLN A 199 14.55 -27.63 3.25
N LEU A 200 14.26 -27.04 4.41
CA LEU A 200 13.28 -25.97 4.55
C LEU A 200 13.89 -24.58 4.41
N CYS A 201 15.13 -24.33 4.87
CA CYS A 201 15.71 -22.98 4.77
C CYS A 201 15.84 -22.44 3.34
N PRO A 202 16.21 -23.23 2.32
CA PRO A 202 16.18 -22.77 0.93
C PRO A 202 14.77 -22.34 0.49
N VAL A 203 13.74 -23.08 0.93
CA VAL A 203 12.33 -22.80 0.64
C VAL A 203 11.90 -21.51 1.32
N ILE A 204 12.20 -21.33 2.62
CA ILE A 204 11.88 -20.10 3.35
C ILE A 204 12.53 -18.89 2.68
N LYS A 205 13.79 -19.02 2.22
CA LYS A 205 14.48 -17.96 1.49
C LYS A 205 13.80 -17.65 0.15
N ALA A 206 13.40 -18.67 -0.62
CA ALA A 206 12.68 -18.47 -1.87
C ALA A 206 11.33 -17.80 -1.63
N SER A 207 10.53 -18.30 -0.68
CA SER A 207 9.24 -17.74 -0.28
C SER A 207 9.34 -16.30 0.21
N PHE A 208 10.37 -15.95 1.00
CA PHE A 208 10.61 -14.58 1.42
C PHE A 208 10.94 -13.66 0.23
N ASN A 209 11.78 -14.12 -0.69
CA ASN A 209 12.12 -13.35 -1.89
C ASN A 209 10.90 -13.16 -2.81
N GLY A 210 10.04 -14.18 -2.95
CA GLY A 210 8.76 -14.09 -3.66
C GLY A 210 7.86 -13.02 -3.04
N MET A 211 7.59 -13.15 -1.73
CA MET A 211 6.82 -12.15 -0.97
C MET A 211 7.36 -10.74 -1.16
N TYR A 212 8.68 -10.54 -1.03
CA TYR A 212 9.28 -9.22 -1.15
C TYR A 212 9.17 -8.67 -2.58
N ALA A 213 9.39 -9.51 -3.60
CA ALA A 213 9.22 -9.12 -4.99
C ALA A 213 7.77 -8.70 -5.30
N ASP A 214 6.78 -9.46 -4.81
CA ASP A 214 5.37 -9.14 -4.90
C ASP A 214 5.08 -7.77 -4.30
N LEU A 215 5.53 -7.52 -3.05
CA LEU A 215 5.37 -6.23 -2.38
C LEU A 215 5.97 -5.06 -3.18
N LEU A 216 7.11 -5.27 -3.82
CA LEU A 216 7.73 -4.26 -4.69
C LEU A 216 6.96 -4.04 -5.99
N GLN A 217 6.31 -5.06 -6.53
CA GLN A 217 5.44 -4.89 -7.69
C GLN A 217 4.17 -4.11 -7.32
N LEU A 218 3.61 -4.35 -6.12
CA LEU A 218 2.39 -3.65 -5.66
C LEU A 218 2.54 -2.13 -5.68
N VAL A 219 3.68 -1.63 -5.19
CA VAL A 219 3.92 -0.18 -5.09
C VAL A 219 4.26 0.46 -6.44
N LYS A 220 4.60 -0.32 -7.47
CA LYS A 220 4.98 0.18 -8.81
C LYS A 220 3.80 0.32 -9.77
N VAL A 221 2.62 -0.19 -9.42
CA VAL A 221 1.44 -0.08 -10.27
C VAL A 221 1.02 1.39 -10.36
N PRO A 222 0.99 2.00 -11.57
CA PRO A 222 0.56 3.39 -11.72
C PRO A 222 -0.89 3.57 -11.30
N ILE A 223 -1.15 4.66 -10.60
CA ILE A 223 -2.49 5.09 -10.19
C ILE A 223 -3.02 6.09 -11.20
N SER A 224 -4.15 5.77 -11.85
CA SER A 224 -4.80 6.66 -12.80
C SER A 224 -5.54 7.81 -12.09
N LEU A 225 -5.30 9.03 -12.53
CA LEU A 225 -5.91 10.28 -12.06
C LEU A 225 -6.58 10.99 -13.25
N SER A 226 -7.71 10.45 -13.71
CA SER A 226 -8.33 10.86 -14.97
C SER A 226 -7.40 10.64 -16.17
N THR A 227 -6.82 11.69 -16.75
CA THR A 227 -5.85 11.60 -17.86
C THR A 227 -4.42 11.39 -17.40
N ASP A 228 -4.13 11.76 -16.16
CA ASP A 228 -2.78 11.76 -15.59
C ASP A 228 -2.54 10.48 -14.80
N ARG A 229 -1.29 10.24 -14.40
CA ARG A 229 -0.88 9.06 -13.65
C ARG A 229 0.04 9.43 -12.51
N LEU A 230 -0.20 8.84 -11.35
CA LEU A 230 0.67 8.92 -10.19
C LEU A 230 1.44 7.61 -10.06
N GLU A 231 2.76 7.69 -10.01
CA GLU A 231 3.63 6.54 -9.84
C GLU A 231 4.46 6.67 -8.57
N PHE A 232 4.75 5.53 -7.94
CA PHE A 232 5.63 5.44 -6.79
C PHE A 232 6.85 4.58 -7.10
N ASP A 233 8.01 5.07 -6.67
CA ASP A 233 9.28 4.37 -6.74
C ASP A 233 9.80 4.08 -5.32
N LEU A 234 10.36 2.89 -5.10
CA LEU A 234 10.97 2.54 -3.81
C LEU A 234 12.23 3.39 -3.60
N LEU A 235 12.25 4.18 -2.52
CA LEU A 235 13.44 4.89 -2.06
C LEU A 235 14.28 3.99 -1.17
N SER A 236 13.67 3.43 -0.14
CA SER A 236 14.31 2.49 0.77
C SER A 236 13.28 1.66 1.55
N PRO A 237 13.60 0.41 1.91
CA PRO A 237 12.89 -0.30 2.95
C PRO A 237 13.48 0.03 4.33
N ALA A 238 12.71 -0.22 5.38
CA ALA A 238 13.20 -0.28 6.75
C ALA A 238 12.43 -1.29 7.59
N ILE A 239 13.03 -1.68 8.72
CA ILE A 239 12.37 -2.43 9.78
C ILE A 239 12.26 -1.49 10.98
N LYS A 240 11.08 -1.43 11.58
CA LYS A 240 10.83 -0.67 12.81
C LYS A 240 9.97 -1.53 13.74
N GLY A 241 10.58 -2.05 14.79
CA GLY A 241 9.93 -3.04 15.66
C GLY A 241 9.55 -4.28 14.86
N ASP A 242 8.27 -4.65 14.85
CA ASP A 242 7.72 -5.81 14.16
C ASP A 242 7.12 -5.49 12.77
N THR A 243 7.37 -4.28 12.26
CA THR A 243 6.83 -3.79 11.00
C THR A 243 7.88 -3.67 9.90
N ILE A 244 7.45 -3.89 8.66
CA ILE A 244 8.21 -3.52 7.45
C ILE A 244 7.66 -2.20 6.92
N GLN A 245 8.55 -1.24 6.66
CA GLN A 245 8.19 0.05 6.08
C GLN A 245 8.84 0.18 4.70
N LEU A 246 8.04 0.49 3.69
CA LEU A 246 8.52 0.84 2.36
C LEU A 246 8.37 2.35 2.18
N TYR A 247 9.49 3.05 2.15
CA TYR A 247 9.57 4.48 1.87
C TYR A 247 9.56 4.70 0.36
N LEU A 248 8.59 5.49 -0.11
CA LEU A 248 8.32 5.68 -1.52
C LEU A 248 8.45 7.15 -1.92
N GLY A 249 8.97 7.36 -3.12
CA GLY A 249 9.00 8.64 -3.83
C GLY A 249 7.89 8.66 -4.87
N ALA A 250 7.19 9.77 -4.97
CA ALA A 250 6.09 9.95 -5.91
C ALA A 250 6.53 10.78 -7.12
N LYS A 251 5.93 10.50 -8.26
CA LYS A 251 6.01 11.34 -9.47
C LYS A 251 4.67 11.37 -10.18
N LEU A 252 4.32 12.55 -10.70
CA LEU A 252 3.12 12.77 -11.50
C LEU A 252 3.51 12.80 -12.97
N LEU A 253 2.77 12.06 -13.79
CA LEU A 253 2.94 11.96 -15.23
C LEU A 253 1.68 12.45 -15.92
N ASP A 254 1.85 13.15 -17.04
CA ASP A 254 0.73 13.53 -17.91
C ASP A 254 0.25 12.35 -18.76
N SER A 255 -0.80 12.60 -19.54
CA SER A 255 -1.37 11.64 -20.51
C SER A 255 -0.37 11.08 -21.54
N GLN A 256 0.76 11.76 -21.79
CA GLN A 256 1.81 11.30 -22.70
C GLN A 256 2.91 10.49 -21.98
N GLY A 257 2.79 10.30 -20.66
CA GLY A 257 3.78 9.62 -19.84
C GLY A 257 5.02 10.48 -19.54
N LYS A 258 4.94 11.80 -19.75
CA LYS A 258 6.01 12.71 -19.37
C LYS A 258 5.85 13.11 -17.91
N VAL A 259 6.93 13.03 -17.14
CA VAL A 259 6.92 13.47 -15.74
C VAL A 259 6.72 14.98 -15.65
N THR A 260 5.61 15.40 -15.05
CA THR A 260 5.26 16.81 -14.82
C THR A 260 5.74 17.29 -13.46
N LYS A 261 5.81 16.42 -12.45
CA LYS A 261 6.26 16.78 -11.11
C LYS A 261 6.94 15.61 -10.38
N TRP A 262 8.05 15.90 -9.72
CA TRP A 262 8.73 15.01 -8.77
C TRP A 262 8.50 15.52 -7.35
N PHE A 263 8.20 14.61 -6.42
CA PHE A 263 7.91 14.99 -5.02
C PHE A 263 9.09 14.75 -4.06
N ASN A 264 10.21 14.28 -4.62
CA ASN A 264 11.42 13.79 -3.96
C ASN A 264 12.16 14.83 -3.07
N ASN A 265 11.79 16.11 -3.16
CA ASN A 265 12.50 17.23 -2.54
C ASN A 265 11.67 17.97 -1.46
N SER A 266 10.55 17.41 -0.99
CA SER A 266 9.78 18.06 0.08
C SER A 266 10.58 18.01 1.39
N ALA A 267 10.83 19.16 2.01
CA ALA A 267 11.62 19.28 3.23
C ALA A 267 10.91 18.74 4.49
N ALA A 268 9.61 18.43 4.37
CA ALA A 268 8.81 17.89 5.46
C ALA A 268 8.92 16.36 5.50
N SER A 269 9.47 15.85 6.60
CA SER A 269 9.42 14.42 6.90
C SER A 269 7.98 14.00 7.15
N LEU A 270 7.48 13.03 6.38
CA LEU A 270 6.17 12.43 6.61
C LEU A 270 6.16 11.76 8.01
N ALA A 271 5.31 12.21 8.93
CA ALA A 271 5.12 11.51 10.19
C ALA A 271 4.41 10.18 9.91
N VAL A 272 5.06 9.07 10.25
CA VAL A 272 4.48 7.73 10.13
C VAL A 272 3.79 7.41 11.47
N PRO A 273 2.45 7.41 11.54
CA PRO A 273 1.74 7.03 12.76
C PRO A 273 2.08 5.58 13.16
N SER A 274 1.94 5.26 14.44
CA SER A 274 1.95 3.87 14.89
C SER A 274 0.79 3.12 14.25
N LEU A 275 0.98 1.84 13.98
CA LEU A 275 -0.01 1.04 13.28
C LEU A 275 -1.25 0.75 14.15
N ASP A 276 -1.23 1.02 15.45
CA ASP A 276 -2.35 0.91 16.42
C ASP A 276 -3.25 -0.33 16.19
N ASN A 277 -2.64 -1.49 15.90
CA ASN A 277 -3.26 -2.78 15.56
C ASN A 277 -3.84 -2.95 14.14
N ALA A 278 -3.80 -1.93 13.28
CA ALA A 278 -4.13 -2.09 11.87
C ALA A 278 -3.16 -3.09 11.20
N PRO A 279 -3.64 -3.99 10.32
CA PRO A 279 -2.77 -4.90 9.59
C PRO A 279 -1.75 -4.22 8.67
N PHE A 280 -2.11 -3.07 8.09
CA PHE A 280 -1.22 -2.22 7.30
C PHE A 280 -1.72 -0.77 7.33
N SER A 281 -0.86 0.17 6.92
CA SER A 281 -1.26 1.54 6.61
C SER A 281 -0.50 2.03 5.39
N PHE A 282 -1.18 2.72 4.47
CA PHE A 282 -0.55 3.42 3.35
C PHE A 282 -0.76 4.93 3.52
N ILE A 283 0.31 5.67 3.74
CA ILE A 283 0.28 7.10 3.99
C ILE A 283 0.84 7.83 2.77
N VAL A 284 0.13 8.85 2.28
CA VAL A 284 0.54 9.67 1.14
C VAL A 284 0.58 11.13 1.58
N SER A 285 1.70 11.82 1.33
CA SER A 285 1.91 13.20 1.78
C SER A 285 0.90 14.18 1.22
N GLN A 286 0.62 15.25 1.97
CA GLN A 286 -0.32 16.29 1.53
C GLN A 286 0.06 16.90 0.17
N ASP A 287 1.35 17.08 -0.12
CA ASP A 287 1.81 17.62 -1.40
C ASP A 287 1.41 16.74 -2.58
N VAL A 288 1.50 15.42 -2.41
CA VAL A 288 1.09 14.44 -3.42
C VAL A 288 -0.43 14.43 -3.56
N VAL A 289 -1.17 14.45 -2.43
CA VAL A 289 -2.64 14.51 -2.46
C VAL A 289 -3.13 15.79 -3.15
N LYS A 290 -2.55 16.96 -2.84
CA LYS A 290 -2.88 18.24 -3.48
C LYS A 290 -2.68 18.17 -5.00
N ALA A 291 -1.55 17.61 -5.43
CA ALA A 291 -1.28 17.43 -6.87
C ALA A 291 -2.21 16.40 -7.54
N ALA A 292 -2.62 15.36 -6.82
CA ALA A 292 -3.58 14.39 -7.35
C ALA A 292 -4.98 15.00 -7.52
N VAL A 293 -5.46 15.76 -6.53
CA VAL A 293 -6.75 16.48 -6.61
C VAL A 293 -6.72 17.49 -7.76
N ALA A 294 -5.63 18.23 -7.89
CA ALA A 294 -5.36 19.11 -9.02
C ALA A 294 -5.48 18.43 -10.39
N ALA A 295 -4.86 17.25 -10.55
CA ALA A 295 -4.92 16.48 -11.79
C ALA A 295 -6.32 15.93 -12.10
N MET A 296 -7.09 15.58 -11.06
CA MET A 296 -8.47 15.10 -11.21
C MET A 296 -9.49 16.21 -11.52
N LEU A 297 -9.13 17.48 -11.26
CA LEU A 297 -9.98 18.65 -11.46
C LEU A 297 -9.25 19.69 -12.34
N PRO A 298 -9.01 19.38 -13.63
CA PRO A 298 -8.38 20.34 -14.53
C PRO A 298 -9.28 21.56 -14.78
N PRO A 299 -8.71 22.68 -15.25
CA PRO A 299 -9.48 23.85 -15.67
C PRO A 299 -10.48 23.51 -16.78
N GLU A 300 -11.73 23.94 -16.63
CA GLU A 300 -12.83 23.57 -17.53
C GLU A 300 -13.81 24.72 -17.78
N GLU A 301 -14.41 24.71 -18.98
CA GLU A 301 -15.49 25.62 -19.38
C GLU A 301 -16.82 24.87 -19.44
N PHE A 302 -17.83 25.41 -18.76
CA PHE A 302 -19.21 24.96 -18.82
C PHE A 302 -20.07 26.06 -19.43
N ILE A 303 -20.84 25.72 -20.46
CA ILE A 303 -21.79 26.61 -21.11
C ILE A 303 -23.18 26.04 -20.90
N VAL A 304 -24.07 26.81 -20.28
CA VAL A 304 -25.43 26.36 -19.96
C VAL A 304 -26.45 27.35 -20.50
N LEU A 305 -27.43 26.83 -21.24
CA LEU A 305 -28.68 27.53 -21.54
C LEU A 305 -29.54 27.54 -20.27
N LEU A 306 -29.38 28.58 -19.45
CA LEU A 306 -29.83 28.55 -18.06
C LEU A 306 -31.35 28.41 -17.95
N ASP A 307 -32.12 29.09 -18.80
CA ASP A 307 -33.60 29.02 -18.75
C ASP A 307 -34.13 27.64 -19.17
N SER A 308 -33.49 27.00 -20.15
CA SER A 308 -33.87 25.65 -20.59
C SER A 308 -33.54 24.57 -19.56
N VAL A 309 -32.38 24.68 -18.89
CA VAL A 309 -31.88 23.63 -17.97
C VAL A 309 -32.34 23.88 -16.53
N LEU A 310 -32.39 25.14 -16.08
CA LEU A 310 -32.66 25.56 -14.71
C LEU A 310 -33.62 26.79 -14.70
N PRO A 311 -34.88 26.64 -15.15
CA PRO A 311 -35.80 27.76 -15.37
C PRO A 311 -36.10 28.61 -14.12
N GLU A 312 -36.15 27.98 -12.95
CA GLU A 312 -36.39 28.72 -11.70
C GLU A 312 -35.19 29.60 -11.31
N ILE A 313 -33.97 29.10 -11.50
CA ILE A 313 -32.73 29.85 -11.27
C ILE A 313 -32.62 30.96 -12.31
N ALA A 314 -32.97 30.69 -13.58
CA ALA A 314 -33.04 31.69 -14.63
C ALA A 314 -33.97 32.87 -14.29
N ARG A 315 -35.19 32.57 -13.81
CA ARG A 315 -36.16 33.59 -13.38
C ARG A 315 -35.63 34.43 -12.23
N ARG A 316 -35.00 33.81 -11.24
CA ARG A 316 -34.41 34.50 -10.09
C ARG A 316 -33.18 35.31 -10.46
N LEU A 317 -32.36 34.84 -11.40
CA LEU A 317 -31.25 35.62 -11.96
C LEU A 317 -31.76 36.88 -12.66
N LYS A 318 -32.80 36.75 -13.50
CA LYS A 318 -33.47 37.88 -14.16
C LYS A 318 -34.01 38.88 -13.13
N SER A 319 -34.70 38.40 -12.08
CA SER A 319 -35.18 39.26 -11.00
C SER A 319 -34.05 39.99 -10.27
N SER A 320 -32.93 39.31 -9.99
CA SER A 320 -31.78 39.89 -9.30
C SER A 320 -31.07 40.94 -10.16
N ILE A 321 -30.96 40.70 -11.47
CA ILE A 321 -30.44 41.68 -12.43
C ILE A 321 -31.41 42.86 -12.58
N GLY A 322 -32.72 42.65 -12.46
CA GLY A 322 -33.72 43.73 -12.49
C GLY A 322 -33.53 44.77 -11.38
N LEU A 323 -33.04 44.35 -10.21
CA LEU A 323 -32.67 45.27 -9.11
C LEU A 323 -31.47 46.16 -9.45
N ILE A 324 -30.65 45.75 -10.41
CA ILE A 324 -29.45 46.46 -10.86
C ILE A 324 -29.76 47.31 -12.09
N ASN A 325 -30.39 46.70 -13.09
CA ASN A 325 -30.69 47.29 -14.39
C ASN A 325 -31.88 46.58 -15.05
N GLU A 326 -33.06 47.21 -14.99
CA GLU A 326 -34.32 46.70 -15.56
C GLU A 326 -34.19 46.38 -17.07
N LYS A 327 -33.59 47.28 -17.86
CA LYS A 327 -33.39 47.08 -19.30
C LYS A 327 -32.49 45.88 -19.63
N ALA A 328 -31.54 45.55 -18.74
CA ALA A 328 -30.71 44.37 -18.91
C ALA A 328 -31.48 43.09 -18.57
N ALA A 329 -32.31 43.13 -17.53
CA ALA A 329 -33.18 42.01 -17.17
C ALA A 329 -34.21 41.69 -18.27
N ASP A 330 -34.78 42.71 -18.91
CA ASP A 330 -35.72 42.53 -20.02
C ASP A 330 -35.08 41.85 -21.25
N LYS A 331 -33.78 42.05 -21.45
CA LYS A 331 -33.01 41.39 -22.51
C LYS A 331 -32.74 39.91 -22.24
N LEU A 332 -32.86 39.45 -21.00
CA LEU A 332 -32.72 38.02 -20.67
C LEU A 332 -33.95 37.27 -21.17
N GLY A 333 -33.75 36.57 -22.29
CA GLY A 333 -34.73 35.70 -22.92
C GLY A 333 -34.51 34.22 -22.61
N SER A 334 -35.28 33.36 -23.26
CA SER A 334 -35.24 31.90 -23.04
C SER A 334 -33.96 31.22 -23.50
N THR A 335 -33.15 31.90 -24.32
CA THR A 335 -31.86 31.39 -24.80
C THR A 335 -30.67 32.00 -24.06
N GLN A 336 -30.88 32.60 -22.89
CA GLN A 336 -29.78 33.15 -22.09
C GLN A 336 -28.73 32.09 -21.78
N ILE A 337 -27.46 32.49 -21.81
CA ILE A 337 -26.32 31.61 -21.55
C ILE A 337 -25.61 32.08 -20.29
N VAL A 338 -25.25 31.13 -19.42
CA VAL A 338 -24.22 31.33 -18.41
C VAL A 338 -23.02 30.48 -18.78
N LYS A 339 -21.86 31.13 -18.84
CA LYS A 339 -20.57 30.44 -18.96
C LYS A 339 -19.88 30.44 -17.61
N ILE A 340 -19.34 29.29 -17.22
CA ILE A 340 -18.58 29.08 -15.99
C ILE A 340 -17.24 28.50 -16.38
N LEU A 341 -16.16 29.23 -16.12
CA LEU A 341 -14.80 28.82 -16.42
C LEU A 341 -14.00 28.74 -15.14
N THR A 342 -13.57 27.55 -14.74
CA THR A 342 -12.64 27.40 -13.61
C THR A 342 -11.24 27.79 -14.08
N GLN A 343 -10.63 28.76 -13.40
CA GLN A 343 -9.29 29.26 -13.69
C GLN A 343 -8.26 28.49 -12.87
N ASP A 344 -7.11 28.26 -13.49
CA ASP A 344 -5.95 27.62 -12.88
C ASP A 344 -6.27 26.28 -12.19
N THR A 345 -5.25 25.68 -11.59
CA THR A 345 -5.38 24.44 -10.85
C THR A 345 -6.02 24.71 -9.47
N PRO A 346 -7.03 23.93 -9.04
CA PRO A 346 -7.64 24.09 -7.73
C PRO A 346 -6.63 23.96 -6.59
N GLU A 347 -6.85 24.74 -5.53
CA GLU A 347 -6.09 24.66 -4.31
C GLU A 347 -6.75 23.72 -3.32
N PHE A 348 -6.04 22.67 -2.92
CA PHE A 348 -6.49 21.74 -1.88
C PHE A 348 -5.85 22.08 -0.53
N PHE A 349 -6.70 22.20 0.49
CA PHE A 349 -6.33 22.48 1.87
C PHE A 349 -6.83 21.38 2.79
N THR A 350 -6.08 21.11 3.85
CA THR A 350 -6.49 20.20 4.91
C THR A 350 -6.21 20.81 6.27
N ASP A 351 -7.16 20.65 7.18
CA ASP A 351 -7.01 21.04 8.58
C ASP A 351 -7.77 20.04 9.48
N GLN A 352 -7.04 19.36 10.35
CA GLN A 352 -7.56 18.48 11.41
C GLN A 352 -8.75 17.58 10.99
N GLY A 353 -8.61 16.85 9.89
CA GLY A 353 -9.63 15.91 9.40
C GLY A 353 -10.67 16.51 8.44
N HIS A 354 -10.67 17.82 8.26
CA HIS A 354 -11.45 18.51 7.24
C HIS A 354 -10.58 18.82 6.03
N ALA A 355 -11.17 18.73 4.83
CA ALA A 355 -10.53 19.17 3.61
C ALA A 355 -11.40 20.16 2.86
N ARG A 356 -10.76 21.06 2.13
CA ARG A 356 -11.42 22.07 1.29
C ARG A 356 -10.71 22.17 -0.05
N VAL A 357 -11.49 22.38 -1.10
CA VAL A 357 -11.00 22.72 -2.44
C VAL A 357 -11.42 24.15 -2.74
N ALA A 358 -10.45 25.03 -2.94
CA ALA A 358 -10.67 26.41 -3.38
C ALA A 358 -10.37 26.56 -4.87
N GLN A 359 -11.21 27.31 -5.56
CA GLN A 359 -11.20 27.49 -7.00
C GLN A 359 -11.43 28.95 -7.36
N LEU A 360 -10.73 29.42 -8.38
CA LEU A 360 -11.03 30.68 -9.05
C LEU A 360 -11.98 30.39 -10.21
N ILE A 361 -13.06 31.16 -10.32
CA ILE A 361 -14.09 30.95 -11.35
C ILE A 361 -14.34 32.28 -12.05
N VAL A 362 -14.38 32.25 -13.37
CA VAL A 362 -14.90 33.34 -14.20
C VAL A 362 -16.30 32.96 -14.64
N LEU A 363 -17.28 33.77 -14.29
CA LEU A 363 -18.67 33.58 -14.67
C LEU A 363 -19.14 34.71 -15.59
N GLU A 364 -19.65 34.36 -16.75
CA GLU A 364 -20.16 35.30 -17.74
C GLU A 364 -21.65 35.06 -17.99
N VAL A 365 -22.44 36.13 -18.01
CA VAL A 365 -23.88 36.07 -18.28
C VAL A 365 -24.19 36.74 -19.61
N PHE A 366 -24.76 36.00 -20.54
CA PHE A 366 -25.16 36.49 -21.86
C PHE A 366 -26.69 36.55 -21.96
N ALA A 367 -27.18 37.63 -22.58
CA ALA A 367 -28.62 37.85 -22.74
C ALA A 367 -29.32 36.77 -23.59
N SER A 368 -28.60 36.22 -24.58
CA SER A 368 -29.05 35.15 -25.47
C SER A 368 -27.85 34.38 -26.05
N SER A 369 -28.11 33.25 -26.70
CA SER A 369 -27.09 32.45 -27.38
C SER A 369 -26.46 33.10 -28.60
N GLU A 370 -27.07 34.16 -29.12
CA GLU A 370 -26.60 34.94 -30.26
C GLU A 370 -25.80 36.19 -29.82
N ALA A 371 -25.82 36.51 -28.52
CA ALA A 371 -25.14 37.68 -28.00
C ALA A 371 -23.61 37.53 -28.08
N LEU A 372 -22.95 38.50 -28.72
CA LEU A 372 -21.49 38.50 -28.90
C LEU A 372 -20.71 38.94 -27.66
N ARG A 373 -21.37 39.58 -26.69
CA ARG A 373 -20.74 40.11 -25.47
C ARG A 373 -21.61 39.77 -24.25
N PRO A 374 -20.98 39.44 -23.11
CA PRO A 374 -21.73 39.23 -21.89
C PRO A 374 -22.34 40.55 -21.39
N LEU A 375 -23.46 40.47 -20.68
CA LEU A 375 -24.00 41.56 -19.88
C LEU A 375 -22.99 41.99 -18.81
N PHE A 376 -22.32 41.03 -18.19
CA PHE A 376 -21.23 41.23 -17.25
C PHE A 376 -20.41 39.95 -17.04
N THR A 377 -19.22 40.12 -16.51
CA THR A 377 -18.27 39.07 -16.15
C THR A 377 -17.90 39.22 -14.67
N LEU A 378 -17.99 38.12 -13.91
CA LEU A 378 -17.65 38.06 -12.50
C LEU A 378 -16.42 37.16 -12.28
N GLY A 379 -15.51 37.61 -11.44
CA GLY A 379 -14.44 36.78 -10.87
C GLY A 379 -14.86 36.31 -9.48
N ILE A 380 -14.81 35.01 -9.24
CA ILE A 380 -15.36 34.38 -8.04
C ILE A 380 -14.28 33.52 -7.40
N GLU A 381 -14.01 33.77 -6.12
CA GLU A 381 -13.27 32.85 -5.27
C GLU A 381 -14.30 31.94 -4.60
N ALA A 382 -14.28 30.65 -4.94
CA ALA A 382 -15.22 29.67 -4.42
C ALA A 382 -14.49 28.60 -3.63
N SER A 383 -15.13 28.06 -2.58
CA SER A 383 -14.60 26.91 -1.86
C SER A 383 -15.66 25.85 -1.66
N SER A 384 -15.25 24.59 -1.70
CA SER A 384 -16.09 23.42 -1.41
C SER A 384 -15.46 22.60 -0.31
N GLU A 385 -16.29 21.98 0.51
CA GLU A 385 -15.86 20.93 1.42
C GLU A 385 -15.46 19.70 0.59
N ALA A 386 -14.32 19.10 0.92
CA ALA A 386 -13.81 17.90 0.28
C ALA A 386 -13.87 16.74 1.26
N GLN A 387 -14.48 15.63 0.84
CA GLN A 387 -14.57 14.42 1.64
C GLN A 387 -14.01 13.24 0.87
N PHE A 388 -13.04 12.57 1.48
CA PHE A 388 -12.59 11.27 0.99
C PHE A 388 -13.39 10.17 1.66
N TYR A 389 -13.76 9.17 0.88
CA TYR A 389 -14.29 7.91 1.38
C TYR A 389 -13.90 6.79 0.43
N THR A 390 -14.08 5.56 0.87
CA THR A 390 -13.75 4.37 0.08
C THR A 390 -15.02 3.63 -0.32
N LYS A 391 -15.00 3.04 -1.51
CA LYS A 391 -16.06 2.17 -2.00
C LYS A 391 -15.42 0.97 -2.71
N GLY A 392 -15.40 -0.18 -2.03
CA GLY A 392 -14.62 -1.33 -2.51
C GLY A 392 -13.12 -1.01 -2.52
N ASP A 393 -12.47 -1.14 -3.68
CA ASP A 393 -11.07 -0.80 -3.91
C ASP A 393 -10.86 0.61 -4.49
N GLU A 394 -11.89 1.45 -4.55
CA GLU A 394 -11.80 2.83 -5.03
C GLU A 394 -11.77 3.83 -3.86
N LEU A 395 -10.84 4.78 -3.92
CA LEU A 395 -10.83 5.99 -3.10
C LEU A 395 -11.56 7.10 -3.86
N ILE A 396 -12.68 7.55 -3.32
CA ILE A 396 -13.52 8.57 -3.95
C ILE A 396 -13.34 9.90 -3.21
N LEU A 397 -13.14 10.96 -3.99
CA LEU A 397 -13.25 12.34 -3.53
C LEU A 397 -14.63 12.86 -3.89
N ASN A 398 -15.33 13.46 -2.94
CA ASN A 398 -16.59 14.14 -3.20
C ASN A 398 -16.54 15.58 -2.67
N LEU A 399 -17.02 16.51 -3.49
CA LEU A 399 -17.12 17.92 -3.16
C LEU A 399 -18.53 18.25 -2.68
N ASN A 400 -18.64 18.96 -1.58
CA ASN A 400 -19.89 19.35 -0.94
C ASN A 400 -19.92 20.84 -0.64
N ASN A 401 -21.12 21.38 -0.41
CA ASN A 401 -21.33 22.70 0.21
C ASN A 401 -20.50 23.83 -0.43
N ILE A 402 -20.55 23.98 -1.77
CA ILE A 402 -19.81 25.04 -2.46
C ILE A 402 -20.33 26.43 -2.06
N SER A 403 -19.42 27.32 -1.66
CA SER A 403 -19.69 28.72 -1.34
C SER A 403 -18.98 29.65 -2.32
N SER A 404 -19.58 30.82 -2.57
CA SER A 404 -18.89 31.95 -3.23
C SER A 404 -18.36 32.88 -2.15
N ASP A 405 -17.10 32.71 -1.77
CA ASP A 405 -16.48 33.41 -0.66
C ASP A 405 -16.26 34.89 -1.00
N ARG A 406 -15.82 35.15 -2.23
CA ARG A 406 -15.64 36.51 -2.77
C ARG A 406 -16.13 36.58 -4.21
N ILE A 407 -16.80 37.68 -4.56
CA ILE A 407 -17.25 37.96 -5.93
C ILE A 407 -16.80 39.37 -6.32
N GLN A 408 -16.18 39.50 -7.49
CA GLN A 408 -15.68 40.75 -8.03
C GLN A 408 -16.26 40.99 -9.42
N LEU A 409 -16.66 42.22 -9.70
CA LEU A 409 -17.07 42.62 -11.03
C LEU A 409 -15.83 42.86 -11.89
N MET A 410 -15.60 42.02 -12.89
CA MET A 410 -14.46 42.16 -13.80
C MET A 410 -14.78 43.08 -14.97
N ASN A 411 -15.96 42.89 -15.56
CA ASN A 411 -16.45 43.68 -16.69
C ASN A 411 -17.98 43.80 -16.64
N SER A 412 -18.53 44.90 -17.13
CA SER A 412 -19.97 45.10 -17.18
C SER A 412 -20.40 45.96 -18.37
N GLY A 413 -21.27 45.40 -19.22
CA GLY A 413 -21.99 46.12 -20.27
C GLY A 413 -23.28 46.78 -19.79
N ILE A 414 -23.65 46.61 -18.50
CA ILE A 414 -24.90 47.10 -17.93
C ILE A 414 -24.70 48.21 -16.89
N GLY A 415 -23.48 48.75 -16.81
CA GLY A 415 -23.07 49.74 -15.82
C GLY A 415 -22.41 49.12 -14.59
N TRP A 416 -21.84 49.96 -13.73
CA TRP A 416 -21.24 49.50 -12.48
C TRP A 416 -22.30 49.06 -11.48
N PHE A 417 -22.05 47.96 -10.77
CA PHE A 417 -22.88 47.48 -9.67
C PHE A 417 -22.05 46.72 -8.64
N GLN A 418 -22.56 46.61 -7.42
CA GLN A 418 -21.92 45.82 -6.37
C GLN A 418 -22.30 44.33 -6.52
N PRO A 419 -21.34 43.41 -6.68
CA PRO A 419 -21.63 42.00 -6.95
C PRO A 419 -22.39 41.25 -5.85
N ASP A 420 -22.35 41.72 -4.60
CA ASP A 420 -23.00 41.07 -3.46
C ASP A 420 -24.52 40.88 -3.67
N VAL A 421 -25.15 41.77 -4.44
CA VAL A 421 -26.58 41.66 -4.81
C VAL A 421 -26.87 40.35 -5.56
N LEU A 422 -25.89 39.82 -6.29
CA LEU A 422 -26.01 38.58 -7.05
C LEU A 422 -25.48 37.35 -6.29
N LYS A 423 -24.92 37.49 -5.08
CA LYS A 423 -24.20 36.41 -4.39
C LYS A 423 -25.02 35.12 -4.29
N ASN A 424 -26.24 35.20 -3.75
CA ASN A 424 -27.07 34.02 -3.54
C ASN A 424 -27.40 33.28 -4.84
N ILE A 425 -27.76 34.02 -5.90
CA ILE A 425 -28.13 33.40 -7.16
C ILE A 425 -26.92 32.83 -7.91
N ILE A 426 -25.76 33.49 -7.80
CA ILE A 426 -24.50 33.00 -8.37
C ILE A 426 -24.02 31.73 -7.67
N THR A 427 -24.07 31.69 -6.33
CA THR A 427 -23.73 30.48 -5.57
C THR A 427 -24.66 29.32 -5.97
N GLU A 428 -25.95 29.58 -6.16
CA GLU A 428 -26.92 28.56 -6.56
C GLU A 428 -26.70 28.05 -7.99
N ILE A 429 -26.32 28.92 -8.94
CA ILE A 429 -25.91 28.52 -10.29
C ILE A 429 -24.68 27.60 -10.21
N ILE A 430 -23.65 27.99 -9.47
CA ILE A 430 -22.43 27.19 -9.32
C ILE A 430 -22.73 25.84 -8.65
N LEU A 431 -23.56 25.84 -7.60
CA LEU A 431 -24.00 24.62 -6.91
C LEU A 431 -24.78 23.68 -7.84
N SER A 432 -25.59 24.22 -8.75
CA SER A 432 -26.45 23.42 -9.64
C SER A 432 -25.75 22.96 -10.91
N VAL A 433 -24.70 23.68 -11.35
CA VAL A 433 -23.99 23.39 -12.60
C VAL A 433 -22.60 22.83 -12.34
N LEU A 434 -21.72 23.56 -11.64
CA LEU A 434 -20.32 23.18 -11.52
C LEU A 434 -20.14 21.94 -10.65
N LEU A 435 -20.72 21.96 -9.44
CA LEU A 435 -20.51 20.91 -8.44
C LEU A 435 -20.94 19.52 -8.93
N PRO A 436 -22.12 19.32 -9.56
CA PRO A 436 -22.53 18.00 -10.05
C PRO A 436 -21.66 17.50 -11.21
N ASN A 437 -21.17 18.40 -12.07
CA ASN A 437 -20.27 18.02 -13.16
C ASN A 437 -18.89 17.59 -12.65
N GLN A 438 -18.34 18.30 -11.66
CA GLN A 438 -17.08 17.91 -11.02
C GLN A 438 -17.21 16.59 -10.27
N ASN A 439 -18.26 16.43 -9.44
CA ASN A 439 -18.52 15.17 -8.74
C ASN A 439 -18.80 14.01 -9.72
N GLY A 440 -19.40 14.29 -10.89
CA GLY A 440 -19.58 13.30 -11.95
C GLY A 440 -18.26 12.70 -12.44
N LYS A 441 -17.18 13.51 -12.49
CA LYS A 441 -15.83 13.07 -12.88
C LYS A 441 -15.11 12.36 -11.74
N LEU A 442 -15.26 12.85 -10.52
CA LEU A 442 -14.65 12.25 -9.34
C LEU A 442 -15.30 10.93 -8.92
N ARG A 443 -16.52 10.64 -9.42
CA ARG A 443 -17.33 9.48 -9.03
C ARG A 443 -16.66 8.13 -9.32
N SER A 444 -15.80 8.03 -10.33
CA SER A 444 -15.05 6.81 -10.62
C SER A 444 -13.98 6.51 -9.57
N GLY A 445 -13.63 7.50 -8.75
CA GLY A 445 -12.58 7.37 -7.75
C GLY A 445 -11.20 7.06 -8.35
N VAL A 446 -10.30 6.72 -7.44
CA VAL A 446 -8.92 6.35 -7.71
C VAL A 446 -8.71 4.91 -7.23
N PRO A 447 -8.24 3.99 -8.08
CA PRO A 447 -8.06 2.60 -7.67
C PRO A 447 -6.92 2.49 -6.65
N VAL A 448 -7.21 1.88 -5.50
CA VAL A 448 -6.27 1.59 -4.41
C VAL A 448 -5.91 0.11 -4.45
N SER A 449 -5.22 -0.30 -5.52
CA SER A 449 -4.85 -1.70 -5.79
C SER A 449 -4.07 -2.37 -4.66
N VAL A 450 -3.31 -1.59 -3.88
CA VAL A 450 -2.55 -2.09 -2.73
C VAL A 450 -3.44 -2.78 -1.68
N VAL A 451 -4.68 -2.32 -1.48
CA VAL A 451 -5.60 -2.88 -0.46
C VAL A 451 -5.98 -4.31 -0.82
N LYS A 452 -6.47 -4.49 -2.05
CA LYS A 452 -6.87 -5.79 -2.60
C LYS A 452 -5.68 -6.74 -2.72
N ALA A 453 -4.54 -6.23 -3.16
CA ALA A 453 -3.34 -7.02 -3.30
C ALA A 453 -2.75 -7.48 -1.97
N LEU A 454 -2.97 -6.75 -0.88
CA LEU A 454 -2.63 -7.20 0.48
C LEU A 454 -3.67 -8.17 1.07
N GLY A 455 -4.76 -8.45 0.35
CA GLY A 455 -5.80 -9.41 0.74
C GLY A 455 -6.95 -8.77 1.53
N PHE A 456 -7.25 -7.49 1.30
CA PHE A 456 -8.38 -6.81 1.95
C PHE A 456 -9.39 -6.37 0.91
N GLU A 457 -10.69 -6.52 1.21
CA GLU A 457 -11.77 -6.16 0.26
C GLU A 457 -12.10 -4.67 0.29
N ALA A 458 -11.86 -4.02 1.42
CA ALA A 458 -12.15 -2.62 1.64
C ALA A 458 -11.07 -1.97 2.51
N ALA A 459 -10.82 -0.70 2.24
CA ALA A 459 -10.04 0.21 3.07
C ALA A 459 -10.92 1.27 3.69
N GLU A 460 -10.39 1.96 4.70
CA GLU A 460 -10.89 3.20 5.26
C GLU A 460 -9.85 4.29 5.00
N SER A 461 -10.31 5.51 4.74
CA SER A 461 -9.46 6.67 4.54
C SER A 461 -9.62 7.66 5.69
N SER A 462 -8.52 8.28 6.10
CA SER A 462 -8.51 9.38 7.06
C SER A 462 -7.50 10.44 6.66
N LEU A 463 -7.78 11.69 7.02
CA LEU A 463 -6.88 12.82 6.79
C LEU A 463 -6.17 13.19 8.07
N THR A 464 -4.86 13.40 7.96
CA THR A 464 -3.99 13.85 9.05
C THR A 464 -3.28 15.14 8.65
N LYS A 465 -2.55 15.76 9.59
CA LYS A 465 -1.71 16.93 9.33
C LYS A 465 -0.57 16.65 8.35
N ASP A 466 -0.21 15.37 8.15
CA ASP A 466 0.93 14.97 7.34
C ASP A 466 0.51 14.36 5.99
N GLY A 467 -0.73 13.88 5.88
CA GLY A 467 -1.20 13.27 4.64
C GLY A 467 -2.53 12.54 4.74
N LEU A 468 -2.88 11.88 3.63
CA LEU A 468 -3.98 10.92 3.55
C LEU A 468 -3.48 9.55 3.99
N VAL A 469 -4.21 8.91 4.90
CA VAL A 469 -3.89 7.58 5.44
C VAL A 469 -4.97 6.60 5.01
N LEU A 470 -4.55 5.48 4.41
CA LEU A 470 -5.41 4.35 4.08
C LEU A 470 -5.09 3.17 5.00
N THR A 471 -6.13 2.60 5.60
CA THR A 471 -6.04 1.42 6.49
C THR A 471 -7.08 0.39 6.08
N PRO A 472 -6.97 -0.89 6.45
CA PRO A 472 -8.00 -1.89 6.13
C PRO A 472 -9.29 -1.66 6.92
N ALA A 473 -10.43 -1.78 6.23
CA ALA A 473 -11.78 -1.75 6.81
C ALA A 473 -12.45 -3.14 6.86
N SER A 474 -11.72 -4.16 6.42
CA SER A 474 -12.24 -5.52 6.23
C SER A 474 -11.32 -6.58 6.85
N LEU A 475 -11.86 -7.78 7.06
CA LEU A 475 -11.06 -8.93 7.43
C LEU A 475 -10.21 -9.39 6.24
N TRP A 476 -9.01 -9.88 6.54
CA TRP A 476 -8.12 -10.42 5.53
C TRP A 476 -8.73 -11.65 4.85
N LYS A 477 -8.68 -11.67 3.52
CA LYS A 477 -9.07 -12.78 2.66
C LYS A 477 -7.90 -13.08 1.71
N PRO A 478 -7.53 -14.35 1.54
CA PRO A 478 -6.50 -14.71 0.57
C PRO A 478 -6.91 -14.23 -0.81
N SER A 479 -6.02 -13.52 -1.51
CA SER A 479 -6.22 -13.19 -2.91
C SER A 479 -6.33 -14.49 -3.69
N SER A 480 -7.51 -14.82 -4.21
CA SER A 480 -7.66 -15.90 -5.18
C SER A 480 -6.70 -15.61 -6.32
N THR A 481 -5.72 -16.48 -6.52
CA THR A 481 -4.83 -16.43 -7.67
C THR A 481 -5.68 -16.24 -8.92
N VAL A 482 -5.43 -15.14 -9.64
CA VAL A 482 -5.93 -14.98 -11.00
C VAL A 482 -5.34 -16.15 -11.77
N SER A 483 -6.17 -17.14 -12.05
CA SER A 483 -5.84 -18.19 -13.01
C SER A 483 -5.62 -17.48 -14.34
N GLN A 484 -4.37 -17.42 -14.79
CA GLN A 484 -4.05 -17.22 -16.21
C GLN A 484 -3.76 -18.57 -16.83
#